data_AF-A0A2K8KNA1-F1
#
_entry.id   AF-A0A2K8KNA1-F1
#
_cell.length_a   1.000
_cell.length_b   1.000
_cell.length_c   1.000
_cell.angle_alpha   90.00
_cell.angle_beta   90.00
_cell.angle_gamma   90.00
#
_symmetry.space_group_name_H-M   'P 1'
#
loop_
_entity.id
_entity.type
_entity.pdbx_description
1 polymer ?
#
loop_
_entity_poly.entity_id
_entity_poly.type
_entity_poly.pdbx_seq_one_letter_code
_entity_poly.pdbx_strand_id
1 'polypeptide(L)'
;MPKQELKSLFQRLRDHLPEGEASAQQKMLMDHIQYHIHAVDEPDPVDQSLRQSVQTLIEDLESDHPKSAAVAKNILETLAAIGI
;
A
#
# COMPACT_ATOMS: atom_id res chain seq x y z
N MET A 1 16.31 10.03 5.48
CA MET A 1 16.04 8.67 4.97
C MET A 1 14.54 8.42 5.07
N PRO A 2 13.83 8.16 3.96
CA PRO A 2 12.36 8.02 3.93
C PRO A 2 11.79 7.04 4.97
N LYS A 3 12.52 5.96 5.29
CA LYS A 3 12.11 4.95 6.28
C LYS A 3 12.09 5.46 7.73
N GLN A 4 13.00 6.35 8.11
CA GLN A 4 13.00 6.96 9.45
C GLN A 4 11.83 7.94 9.60
N GLU A 5 11.50 8.64 8.52
CA GLU A 5 10.37 9.53 8.46
C GLU A 5 9.04 8.75 8.56
N LEU A 6 8.92 7.63 7.85
CA LEU A 6 7.78 6.72 7.95
C LEU A 6 7.59 6.15 9.37
N LYS A 7 8.68 5.72 10.03
CA LYS A 7 8.66 5.29 11.44
C LYS A 7 8.17 6.40 12.37
N SER A 8 8.65 7.63 12.18
CA SER A 8 8.23 8.77 13.00
C SER A 8 6.76 9.14 12.78
N LEU A 9 6.28 9.07 11.54
CA LEU A 9 4.89 9.33 11.19
C LEU A 9 3.94 8.24 11.72
N PHE A 10 4.32 6.96 11.59
CA PHE A 10 3.57 5.84 12.15
C PHE A 10 3.46 5.94 13.67
N GLN A 11 4.56 6.29 14.34
CA GLN A 11 4.56 6.51 15.80
C GLN A 11 3.56 7.61 16.19
N ARG A 12 3.60 8.77 15.53
CA ARG A 12 2.65 9.86 15.79
C ARG A 12 1.21 9.46 15.55
N LEU A 13 0.95 8.71 14.49
CA LEU A 13 -0.40 8.23 14.17
C LEU A 13 -0.93 7.30 15.25
N ARG A 14 -0.09 6.40 15.78
CA ARG A 14 -0.43 5.55 16.92
C ARG A 14 -0.68 6.35 18.20
N ASP A 15 0.17 7.33 18.48
CA ASP A 15 0.07 8.16 19.70
C ASP A 15 -1.19 9.05 19.73
N HIS A 16 -1.73 9.38 18.55
CA HIS A 16 -2.95 10.19 18.40
C HIS A 16 -4.22 9.38 18.12
N LEU A 17 -4.12 8.06 17.97
CA LEU A 17 -5.29 7.20 17.85
C LEU A 17 -5.79 6.86 19.26
N PRO A 18 -7.05 7.17 19.62
CA PRO A 18 -7.57 6.84 20.95
C PRO A 18 -7.57 5.33 21.16
N GLU A 19 -6.89 4.86 22.22
CA GLU A 19 -6.90 3.44 22.59
C GLU A 19 -8.35 2.99 22.87
N GLY A 20 -8.86 2.06 22.07
CA GLY A 20 -10.20 1.49 22.23
C GLY A 20 -11.25 1.95 21.21
N GLU A 21 -11.04 3.08 20.51
CA GLU A 21 -12.00 3.61 19.52
C GLU A 21 -11.59 3.39 18.07
N ALA A 22 -10.39 2.84 17.83
CA ALA A 22 -9.95 2.51 16.48
C ALA A 22 -10.86 1.46 15.83
N SER A 23 -11.47 1.84 14.70
CA SER A 23 -12.24 0.94 13.84
C SER A 23 -11.40 -0.25 13.37
N ALA A 24 -12.08 -1.32 12.94
CA ALA A 24 -11.41 -2.51 12.40
C ALA A 24 -10.50 -2.16 11.20
N GLN A 25 -10.94 -1.24 10.34
CA GLN A 25 -10.15 -0.76 9.19
C GLN A 25 -8.89 -0.01 9.63
N GLN A 26 -8.98 0.82 10.68
CA GLN A 26 -7.82 1.54 11.21
C GLN A 26 -6.79 0.57 11.82
N LYS A 27 -7.23 -0.48 12.51
CA LYS A 27 -6.34 -1.52 13.04
C LYS A 27 -5.63 -2.29 11.92
N MET A 28 -6.38 -2.72 10.88
CA MET A 28 -5.79 -3.39 9.71
C MET A 28 -4.73 -2.54 9.01
N LEU A 29 -5.00 -1.23 8.84
CA LEU A 29 -4.03 -0.32 8.25
C LEU A 29 -2.77 -0.18 9.12
N MET A 30 -2.92 -0.17 10.45
CA MET A 30 -1.77 -0.13 11.37
C MET A 30 -0.93 -1.39 11.30
N ASP A 31 -1.57 -2.56 11.23
CA ASP A 31 -0.86 -3.83 11.07
C ASP A 31 -0.10 -3.89 9.74
N HIS A 32 -0.71 -3.39 8.66
CA HIS A 32 -0.09 -3.37 7.34
C HIS A 32 1.12 -2.42 7.30
N ILE A 33 0.99 -1.20 7.85
CA ILE A 33 2.12 -0.25 7.91
C ILE A 33 3.23 -0.80 8.82
N GLN A 34 2.88 -1.43 9.94
CA GLN A 34 3.84 -2.03 10.85
C GLN A 34 4.61 -3.19 10.19
N TYR A 35 3.95 -4.01 9.37
CA TYR A 35 4.57 -5.08 8.60
C TYR A 35 5.68 -4.56 7.68
N HIS A 36 5.39 -3.51 6.90
CA HIS A 36 6.37 -2.86 6.00
C HIS A 36 7.48 -2.10 6.75
N ILE A 37 7.21 -1.62 7.97
CA ILE A 37 8.20 -0.95 8.83
C ILE A 37 9.17 -1.93 9.52
N HIS A 38 8.75 -3.17 9.79
CA HIS A 38 9.60 -4.20 10.41
C HIS A 38 10.45 -4.97 9.40
N ALA A 39 10.06 -5.03 8.12
CA ALA A 39 10.84 -5.60 7.02
C ALA A 39 12.02 -4.71 6.58
N VAL A 40 12.75 -4.09 7.51
CA VAL A 40 13.80 -3.10 7.17
C VAL A 40 15.11 -3.75 6.72
N ASP A 41 15.37 -5.01 7.09
CA ASP A 41 16.55 -5.78 6.68
C ASP A 41 16.21 -6.93 5.71
N GLU A 42 14.93 -7.09 5.38
CA GLU A 42 14.45 -8.06 4.39
C GLU A 42 13.88 -7.29 3.19
N PRO A 43 14.04 -7.77 1.94
CA PRO A 43 13.37 -7.17 0.81
C PRO A 43 11.87 -7.10 1.09
N ASP A 44 11.24 -5.95 0.82
CA ASP A 44 9.80 -5.78 0.98
C ASP A 44 9.12 -7.01 0.32
N PRO A 45 8.25 -7.71 1.05
CA PRO A 45 7.55 -8.85 0.50
C PRO A 45 6.78 -8.32 -0.70
N VAL A 46 7.12 -8.80 -1.89
CA VAL A 46 6.44 -8.46 -3.13
C VAL A 46 4.97 -8.75 -2.90
N ASP A 47 4.18 -7.70 -2.67
CA ASP A 47 2.79 -7.86 -2.32
C ASP A 47 2.05 -8.18 -3.61
N GLN A 48 2.05 -9.48 -3.92
CA GLN A 48 1.33 -10.03 -5.07
C GLN A 48 -0.15 -9.63 -5.01
N SER A 49 -0.70 -9.34 -3.82
CA SER A 49 -2.09 -8.92 -3.67
C SER A 49 -2.35 -7.53 -4.23
N LEU A 50 -1.42 -6.57 -4.09
CA LEU A 50 -1.55 -5.24 -4.69
C LEU A 50 -1.50 -5.35 -6.20
N ARG A 51 -0.52 -6.10 -6.72
CA ARG A 51 -0.36 -6.32 -8.16
C ARG A 51 -1.59 -7.00 -8.75
N GLN A 52 -2.10 -8.06 -8.12
CA GLN A 52 -3.33 -8.72 -8.57
C GLN A 52 -4.55 -7.81 -8.47
N SER A 53 -4.69 -7.02 -7.41
CA SER A 53 -5.83 -6.11 -7.26
C SER A 53 -5.86 -5.03 -8.34
N VAL A 54 -4.70 -4.46 -8.68
CA VAL A 54 -4.59 -3.47 -9.76
C VAL A 54 -4.79 -4.12 -11.12
N GLN A 55 -4.28 -5.35 -11.33
CA GLN A 55 -4.51 -6.12 -12.56
C GLN A 55 -6.01 -6.39 -12.78
N THR A 56 -6.73 -6.85 -11.75
CA THR A 56 -8.18 -7.06 -11.81
C THR A 56 -8.93 -5.75 -12.12
N LEU A 57 -8.54 -4.65 -11.48
CA LEU A 57 -9.14 -3.34 -11.74
C LEU A 57 -8.91 -2.87 -13.19
N ILE A 58 -7.73 -3.14 -13.77
CA ILE A 58 -7.45 -2.83 -15.17
C ILE A 58 -8.35 -3.64 -16.09
N GLU A 59 -8.48 -4.94 -15.85
CA GLU A 59 -9.34 -5.85 -16.63
C GLU A 59 -10.81 -5.41 -16.59
N ASP A 60 -11.32 -5.00 -15.43
CA ASP A 60 -12.68 -4.47 -15.27
C ASP A 60 -12.87 -3.13 -16.02
N LEU A 61 -11.85 -2.25 -16.00
CA LEU A 61 -11.92 -0.93 -16.63
C LEU A 61 -11.71 -0.96 -18.15
N GLU A 62 -11.09 -1.99 -18.72
CA GLU A 62 -10.77 -2.04 -20.15
C GLU A 62 -12.01 -2.00 -21.05
N SER A 63 -13.12 -2.60 -20.61
CA SER A 63 -14.39 -2.59 -21.34
C SER A 63 -15.06 -1.21 -21.33
N ASP A 64 -15.18 -0.61 -20.13
CA ASP A 64 -16.06 0.54 -19.94
C ASP A 64 -15.32 1.88 -20.05
N HIS A 65 -14.04 1.89 -19.68
CA HIS A 65 -13.22 3.10 -19.54
C HIS A 65 -11.75 2.86 -19.99
N PRO A 66 -11.49 2.62 -21.28
CA PRO A 66 -10.17 2.20 -21.78
C PRO A 66 -9.04 3.21 -21.51
N LYS A 67 -9.36 4.51 -21.43
CA LYS A 67 -8.36 5.53 -21.05
C LYS A 67 -7.94 5.42 -19.59
N SER A 68 -8.87 5.08 -18.70
CA SER A 68 -8.60 4.89 -17.28
C SER A 68 -7.81 3.61 -17.03
N ALA A 69 -8.11 2.54 -17.77
CA ALA A 69 -7.35 1.29 -17.74
C ALA A 69 -5.87 1.50 -18.14
N ALA A 70 -5.61 2.29 -19.19
CA ALA A 70 -4.26 2.63 -19.61
C ALA A 70 -3.48 3.41 -18.53
N VAL A 71 -4.12 4.30 -17.79
CA VAL A 71 -3.49 5.02 -16.67
C VAL A 71 -3.17 4.07 -15.53
N ALA A 72 -4.11 3.19 -15.14
CA ALA A 72 -3.90 2.19 -14.10
C ALA A 72 -2.77 1.21 -14.45
N LYS A 73 -2.64 0.84 -15.72
CA LYS A 73 -1.52 0.01 -16.21
C LYS A 73 -0.16 0.70 -16.07
N ASN A 74 -0.08 1.98 -16.43
CA ASN A 74 1.15 2.77 -16.23
C ASN A 74 1.53 2.88 -14.75
N ILE A 75 0.54 3.00 -13.85
CA ILE A 75 0.77 3.00 -12.40
C ILE A 75 1.37 1.65 -11.97
N LEU A 76 0.79 0.53 -12.43
CA LEU A 76 1.29 -0.81 -12.11
C LEU A 76 2.73 -1.05 -12.61
N GLU A 77 3.04 -0.61 -13.82
CA GLU A 77 4.38 -0.71 -14.40
C GLU A 77 5.41 0.15 -13.64
N THR A 78 4.99 1.35 -13.20
CA THR A 78 5.83 2.25 -12.39
C THR A 78 6.12 1.65 -11.01
N LEU A 79 5.12 1.05 -10.36
CA LEU A 79 5.29 0.35 -9.08
C LEU A 79 6.27 -0.82 -9.22
N ALA A 80 6.07 -1.66 -10.25
CA ALA A 80 6.95 -2.80 -10.51
C ALA A 80 8.41 -2.38 -10.76
N ALA A 81 8.62 -1.23 -11.42
CA ALA A 81 9.96 -0.70 -11.70
C ALA A 81 10.70 -0.21 -10.44
N ILE A 82 10.00 0.15 -9.37
CA ILE A 82 10.60 0.58 -8.10
C ILE A 82 10.65 -0.54 -7.05
N GLY A 83 10.34 -1.78 -7.44
CA GLY A 83 10.40 -2.95 -6.57
C GLY A 83 9.15 -3.14 -5.71
N ILE A 84 8.04 -2.49 -6.07
CA ILE A 84 6.71 -2.65 -5.44
C ILE A 84 5.85 -3.58 -6.28
#